data_AF-A0A7C7QTZ6-F1
#
_entry.id   AF-A0A7C7QTZ6-F1
#
_cell.length_a   1.000
_cell.length_b   1.000
_cell.length_c   1.000
_cell.angle_alpha   90.00
_cell.angle_beta   90.00
_cell.angle_gamma   90.00
#
_symmetry.space_group_name_H-M   'P 1'
#
loop_
_entity.id
_entity.type
_entity.pdbx_description
1 polymer ?
#
loop_
_entity_poly.entity_id
_entity_poly.type
_entity_poly.pdbx_seq_one_letter_code
_entity_poly.pdbx_strand_id
1 'polypeptide(L)'
;MKRYMQYVIALLGILLALTGQSCAPQEPDTVTVKEERVTQGPPIEEILPVNNCAGSVILQQDLLASKQYVHDVTVFPQRGKKINVGNIQAAVRDHYQVERLTESGICSVSANVPAGNFYVYQIEWTETFREGTVEVGQEDDDPEARYKFLESVACQLVGVETKRCP
;
A
#
# COMPACT_ATOMS: atom_id res chain seq x y z
N MET A 1 58.55 -4.47 44.30
CA MET A 1 57.25 -5.13 44.03
C MET A 1 56.03 -4.26 44.38
N LYS A 2 55.98 -3.54 45.51
CA LYS A 2 54.80 -2.71 45.91
C LYS A 2 54.36 -1.62 44.91
N ARG A 3 55.29 -1.00 44.15
CA ARG A 3 54.96 0.06 43.18
C ARG A 3 54.32 -0.46 41.89
N TYR A 4 54.74 -1.63 41.40
CA TYR A 4 54.15 -2.26 40.20
C TYR A 4 52.68 -2.62 40.38
N MET A 5 52.30 -3.04 41.60
CA MET A 5 50.93 -3.42 41.92
C MET A 5 49.96 -2.23 41.91
N GLN A 6 50.43 -1.02 42.23
CA GLN A 6 49.62 0.20 42.15
C GLN A 6 49.34 0.61 40.70
N TYR A 7 50.29 0.43 39.79
CA TYR A 7 50.08 0.72 38.36
C TYR A 7 49.11 -0.25 37.70
N VAL A 8 49.14 -1.54 38.08
CA VAL A 8 48.22 -2.55 37.53
C VAL A 8 46.77 -2.27 37.97
N ILE A 9 46.56 -1.87 39.23
CA ILE A 9 45.22 -1.52 39.74
C ILE A 9 44.69 -0.24 39.07
N ALA A 10 45.55 0.76 38.87
CA ALA A 10 45.18 1.99 38.16
C ALA A 10 44.83 1.73 36.69
N LEU A 11 45.56 0.85 36.01
CA LEU A 11 45.28 0.48 34.61
C LEU A 11 43.99 -0.33 34.47
N LEU A 12 43.69 -1.24 35.41
CA LEU A 12 42.43 -1.99 35.42
C LEU A 12 41.23 -1.07 35.66
N GLY A 13 41.36 -0.06 36.51
CA GLY A 13 40.31 0.93 36.77
C GLY A 13 39.96 1.78 35.55
N ILE A 14 40.94 2.11 34.71
CA ILE A 14 40.73 2.88 33.47
C ILE A 14 40.12 2.00 32.38
N LEU A 15 40.50 0.72 32.29
CA LEU A 15 39.89 -0.22 31.33
C LEU A 15 38.41 -0.48 31.62
N LEU A 16 38.01 -0.54 32.90
CA LEU A 16 36.62 -0.71 33.32
C LEU A 16 35.76 0.54 33.08
N ALA A 17 36.36 1.73 33.02
CA ALA A 17 35.65 2.97 32.71
C ALA A 17 35.38 3.14 31.19
N LEU A 18 36.15 2.46 30.32
CA LEU A 18 36.00 2.55 28.86
C LEU A 18 34.94 1.59 28.30
N THR A 19 34.50 0.59 29.06
CA THR A 19 33.42 -0.34 28.65
C THR A 19 32.02 0.17 28.97
N GLY A 20 31.90 1.35 29.57
CA GLY A 20 30.63 2.01 29.91
C GLY A 20 30.03 2.86 28.79
N GLN A 21 30.38 2.61 27.52
CA GLN A 21 29.62 3.16 26.40
C GLN A 21 28.27 2.43 26.35
N SER A 22 27.36 2.90 27.18
CA SER A 22 25.94 2.64 27.08
C SER A 22 25.52 2.86 25.63
N CYS A 23 25.15 1.79 24.94
CA CYS A 23 24.18 1.88 23.86
C CYS A 23 22.93 2.49 24.50
N ALA A 24 22.82 3.82 24.48
CA ALA A 24 21.58 4.48 24.79
C ALA A 24 20.52 3.84 23.88
N PRO A 25 19.39 3.35 24.41
CA PRO A 25 18.29 2.89 23.59
C PRO A 25 17.97 4.03 22.64
N GLN A 26 18.20 3.83 21.34
CA GLN A 26 17.85 4.80 20.34
C GLN A 26 16.33 4.93 20.41
N GLU A 27 15.84 6.09 20.83
CA GLU A 27 14.41 6.34 20.89
C GLU A 27 13.81 5.97 19.53
N PRO A 28 12.77 5.12 19.50
CA PRO A 28 12.19 4.68 18.24
C PRO A 28 11.69 5.91 17.49
N ASP A 29 12.16 6.08 16.24
CA ASP A 29 11.66 7.10 15.33
C ASP A 29 10.14 6.87 15.18
N THR A 30 9.36 7.68 15.89
CA THR A 30 7.92 7.52 15.95
C THR A 30 7.31 8.37 14.84
N VAL A 31 6.83 7.74 13.78
CA VAL A 31 6.13 8.40 12.69
C VAL A 31 4.64 8.47 13.06
N THR A 32 4.08 9.68 13.14
CA THR A 32 2.64 9.85 13.35
C THR A 32 1.98 10.10 12.00
N VAL A 33 1.19 9.14 11.54
CA VAL A 33 0.36 9.30 10.34
C VAL A 33 -0.88 10.12 10.75
N LYS A 34 -1.02 11.34 10.21
CA LYS A 34 -2.21 12.16 10.41
C LYS A 34 -3.00 12.19 9.11
N GLU A 35 -4.16 11.54 9.15
CA GLU A 35 -5.07 11.46 8.04
C GLU A 35 -5.99 12.69 8.00
N GLU A 36 -5.89 13.50 6.94
CA GLU A 36 -6.75 14.67 6.77
C GLU A 36 -8.07 14.36 6.06
N ARG A 37 -8.14 13.28 5.27
CA ARG A 37 -9.38 12.89 4.56
C ARG A 37 -9.36 11.45 4.03
N VAL A 38 -10.28 10.63 4.51
CA VAL A 38 -10.74 9.42 3.81
C VAL A 38 -12.07 9.72 3.16
N THR A 39 -12.14 9.56 1.85
CA THR A 39 -13.43 9.47 1.17
C THR A 39 -13.50 8.07 0.59
N GLN A 40 -14.08 7.12 1.33
CA GLN A 40 -14.50 5.85 0.74
C GLN A 40 -15.76 6.13 -0.08
N GLY A 41 -15.65 5.93 -1.40
CA GLY A 41 -16.79 6.05 -2.28
C GLY A 41 -17.76 4.87 -2.10
N PRO A 42 -19.01 4.97 -2.56
CA PRO A 42 -19.80 3.75 -2.78
C PRO A 42 -19.05 2.82 -3.76
N PRO A 43 -19.26 1.49 -3.66
CA PRO A 43 -18.68 0.54 -4.61
C PRO A 43 -19.02 0.97 -6.03
N ILE A 44 -18.04 0.85 -6.91
CA ILE A 44 -18.16 1.43 -8.24
C ILE A 44 -18.56 0.32 -9.20
N GLU A 45 -19.68 0.53 -9.88
CA GLU A 45 -20.18 -0.42 -10.86
C GLU A 45 -19.58 -0.12 -12.24
N GLU A 46 -19.12 -1.17 -12.92
CA GLU A 46 -18.70 -1.13 -14.31
C GLU A 46 -19.53 -2.11 -15.14
N ILE A 47 -19.96 -1.66 -16.31
CA ILE A 47 -20.87 -2.40 -17.17
C ILE A 47 -20.13 -2.78 -18.46
N LEU A 48 -19.97 -4.09 -18.69
CA LEU A 48 -19.29 -4.62 -19.88
C LEU A 48 -20.29 -5.29 -20.83
N PRO A 49 -20.56 -4.68 -22.00
CA PRO A 49 -21.45 -5.25 -23.00
C PRO A 49 -20.74 -6.28 -23.87
N VAL A 50 -21.39 -7.42 -24.13
CA VAL A 50 -20.92 -8.47 -25.04
C VAL A 50 -22.01 -8.84 -26.03
N ASN A 51 -21.84 -8.38 -27.27
CA ASN A 51 -22.83 -8.55 -28.33
C ASN A 51 -22.44 -9.71 -29.26
N ASN A 52 -23.29 -10.74 -29.29
CA ASN A 52 -23.19 -11.86 -30.23
C ASN A 52 -24.45 -11.99 -31.11
N CYS A 53 -25.14 -10.88 -31.37
CA CYS A 53 -26.40 -10.86 -32.11
C CYS A 53 -26.28 -11.33 -33.55
N ALA A 54 -25.18 -10.98 -34.23
CA ALA A 54 -24.89 -11.43 -35.60
C ALA A 54 -24.07 -12.73 -35.66
N GLY A 55 -23.76 -13.33 -34.50
CA GLY A 55 -22.95 -14.54 -34.43
C GLY A 55 -23.72 -15.78 -34.86
N SER A 56 -22.97 -16.77 -35.33
CA SER A 56 -23.46 -18.11 -35.68
C SER A 56 -23.02 -19.18 -34.69
N VAL A 57 -22.16 -18.84 -33.73
CA VAL A 57 -21.59 -19.73 -32.71
C VAL A 57 -21.55 -19.02 -31.35
N ILE A 58 -21.26 -19.76 -30.27
CA ILE A 58 -21.03 -19.16 -28.95
C ILE A 58 -19.78 -18.28 -29.00
N LEU A 59 -19.90 -17.05 -28.54
CA LEU A 59 -18.78 -16.14 -28.34
C LEU A 59 -18.21 -16.36 -26.94
N GLN A 60 -16.95 -16.79 -26.88
CA GLN A 60 -16.19 -16.90 -25.64
C GLN A 60 -15.12 -15.82 -25.63
N GLN A 61 -15.12 -14.98 -24.60
CA GLN A 61 -14.09 -13.95 -24.45
C GLN A 61 -13.82 -13.69 -22.97
N ASP A 62 -12.55 -13.43 -22.65
CA ASP A 62 -12.18 -12.93 -21.33
C ASP A 62 -12.26 -11.41 -21.36
N LEU A 63 -13.20 -10.88 -20.59
CA LEU A 63 -13.35 -9.46 -20.35
C LEU A 63 -12.33 -9.04 -19.30
N LEU A 64 -11.43 -8.15 -19.70
CA LEU A 64 -10.47 -7.55 -18.79
C LEU A 64 -10.94 -6.14 -18.42
N ALA A 65 -11.10 -5.89 -17.13
CA ALA A 65 -11.33 -4.55 -16.60
C ALA A 65 -10.21 -4.22 -15.62
N SER A 66 -9.73 -2.97 -15.63
CA SER A 66 -8.67 -2.54 -14.73
C SER A 66 -8.94 -1.14 -14.25
N LYS A 67 -8.75 -0.90 -12.96
CA LYS A 67 -8.99 0.41 -12.39
C LYS A 67 -8.03 0.65 -11.23
N GLN A 68 -7.45 1.85 -11.23
CA GLN A 68 -6.43 2.27 -10.30
C GLN A 68 -6.78 3.66 -9.77
N TYR A 69 -6.57 3.87 -8.49
CA TYR A 69 -6.64 5.20 -7.88
C TYR A 69 -5.34 5.50 -7.15
N VAL A 70 -5.12 6.80 -6.92
CA VAL A 70 -4.00 7.30 -6.13
C VAL A 70 -4.60 7.93 -4.88
N HIS A 71 -4.20 7.41 -3.72
CA HIS A 71 -4.58 7.97 -2.43
C HIS A 71 -3.34 8.57 -1.77
N ASP A 72 -3.41 9.86 -1.44
CA ASP A 72 -2.29 10.63 -0.87
C ASP A 72 -2.47 10.76 0.64
N VAL A 73 -1.50 10.28 1.41
CA VAL A 73 -1.44 10.45 2.87
C VAL A 73 -0.28 11.37 3.22
N THR A 74 -0.57 12.47 3.90
CA THR A 74 0.49 13.31 4.47
C THR A 74 0.95 12.72 5.80
N VAL A 75 2.26 12.57 5.96
CA VAL A 75 2.91 11.96 7.10
C VAL A 75 3.85 12.99 7.72
N PHE A 76 3.71 13.18 9.03
CA PHE A 76 4.52 14.11 9.82
C PHE A 76 5.42 13.28 10.75
N PRO A 77 6.70 13.08 10.42
CA PRO A 77 7.68 12.53 11.33
C PRO A 77 7.91 13.46 12.52
N GLN A 78 8.63 12.96 13.52
CA GLN A 78 8.97 13.77 14.68
C GLN A 78 9.88 14.95 14.30
N ARG A 79 9.57 16.12 14.87
CA ARG A 79 10.34 17.35 14.71
C ARG A 79 11.85 17.14 14.93
N GLY A 80 12.68 17.65 14.02
CA GLY A 80 14.15 17.57 14.11
C GLY A 80 14.74 16.17 13.85
N LYS A 81 13.94 15.20 13.37
CA LYS A 81 14.41 13.89 12.91
C LYS A 81 14.44 13.84 11.39
N LYS A 82 15.36 13.05 10.83
CA LYS A 82 15.41 12.79 9.40
C LYS A 82 14.24 11.91 8.97
N ILE A 83 13.70 12.17 7.79
CA ILE A 83 12.68 11.32 7.18
C ILE A 83 13.27 9.95 6.88
N ASN A 84 12.72 8.91 7.53
CA ASN A 84 13.05 7.51 7.24
C ASN A 84 11.92 6.88 6.43
N VAL A 85 12.15 6.71 5.13
CA VAL A 85 11.19 6.13 4.18
C VAL A 85 10.71 4.74 4.63
N GLY A 86 11.61 3.89 5.13
CA GLY A 86 11.24 2.55 5.57
C GLY A 86 10.29 2.56 6.77
N ASN A 87 10.51 3.47 7.72
CA ASN A 87 9.63 3.62 8.89
C ASN A 87 8.26 4.18 8.48
N ILE A 88 8.23 5.13 7.56
CA ILE A 88 6.96 5.66 7.01
C ILE A 88 6.19 4.55 6.30
N GLN A 89 6.85 3.78 5.43
CA GLN A 89 6.21 2.65 4.75
C GLN A 89 5.69 1.60 5.73
N ALA A 90 6.44 1.30 6.81
CA ALA A 90 6.00 0.38 7.85
C ALA A 90 4.79 0.92 8.62
N ALA A 91 4.84 2.18 9.06
CA ALA A 91 3.76 2.83 9.79
C ALA A 91 2.47 2.93 8.96
N VAL A 92 2.58 3.30 7.68
CA VAL A 92 1.44 3.36 6.77
C VAL A 92 0.88 1.95 6.49
N ARG A 93 1.74 0.95 6.25
CA ARG A 93 1.29 -0.44 6.05
C ARG A 93 0.54 -0.99 7.27
N ASP A 94 1.06 -0.72 8.46
CA ASP A 94 0.44 -1.15 9.72
C ASP A 94 -0.90 -0.44 9.95
N HIS A 95 -0.94 0.88 9.76
CA HIS A 95 -2.14 1.69 9.95
C HIS A 95 -3.29 1.30 9.02
N TYR A 96 -2.99 1.09 7.74
CA TYR A 96 -3.99 0.77 6.71
C TYR A 96 -4.15 -0.74 6.46
N GLN A 97 -3.47 -1.59 7.24
CA GLN A 97 -3.47 -3.06 7.07
C GLN A 97 -3.23 -3.49 5.62
N VAL A 98 -2.30 -2.81 4.94
CA VAL A 98 -2.04 -3.00 3.50
C VAL A 98 -1.46 -4.39 3.29
N GLU A 99 -2.23 -5.27 2.68
CA GLU A 99 -1.75 -6.58 2.27
C GLU A 99 -0.66 -6.41 1.20
N ARG A 100 0.37 -7.26 1.25
CA ARG A 100 1.33 -7.40 0.15
C ARG A 100 0.63 -8.09 -1.02
N LEU A 101 -0.11 -7.32 -1.81
CA LEU A 101 -0.85 -7.85 -2.94
C LEU A 101 0.11 -8.24 -4.08
N THR A 102 0.16 -9.53 -4.40
CA THR A 102 0.96 -10.10 -5.50
C THR A 102 0.23 -10.13 -6.84
N GLU A 103 -1.09 -9.95 -6.84
CA GLU A 103 -1.93 -10.10 -8.04
C GLU A 103 -2.16 -8.76 -8.73
N SER A 104 -2.26 -8.66 -10.05
CA SER A 104 -2.56 -7.41 -10.75
C SER A 104 -3.98 -6.89 -10.42
N GLY A 105 -4.19 -5.56 -10.36
CA GLY A 105 -5.53 -4.93 -10.25
C GLY A 105 -6.38 -5.07 -11.53
N ILE A 106 -6.38 -6.28 -12.11
CA ILE A 106 -7.08 -6.65 -13.33
C ILE A 106 -8.16 -7.64 -12.95
N CYS A 107 -9.39 -7.28 -13.25
CA CYS A 107 -10.53 -8.16 -13.23
C CYS A 107 -10.58 -8.98 -14.52
N SER A 108 -10.67 -10.30 -14.43
CA SER A 108 -10.96 -11.16 -15.59
C SER A 108 -12.32 -11.82 -15.41
N VAL A 109 -13.23 -11.55 -16.33
CA VAL A 109 -14.56 -12.15 -16.37
C VAL A 109 -14.68 -12.98 -17.63
N SER A 110 -14.88 -14.29 -17.48
CA SER A 110 -15.09 -15.17 -18.63
C SER A 110 -16.54 -15.05 -19.13
N ALA A 111 -16.71 -14.44 -20.29
CA ALA A 111 -18.00 -14.24 -20.92
C ALA A 111 -18.28 -15.35 -21.93
N ASN A 112 -19.46 -15.98 -21.82
CA ASN A 112 -19.95 -17.00 -22.74
C ASN A 112 -21.32 -16.58 -23.26
N VAL A 113 -21.39 -16.05 -24.48
CA VAL A 113 -22.62 -15.48 -25.06
C VAL A 113 -23.08 -16.30 -26.26
N PRO A 114 -24.24 -16.97 -26.20
CA PRO A 114 -24.76 -17.74 -27.34
C PRO A 114 -25.04 -16.87 -28.58
N ALA A 115 -25.10 -17.50 -29.74
CA ALA A 115 -25.49 -16.84 -30.98
C ALA A 115 -26.87 -16.15 -30.84
N GLY A 116 -27.01 -14.96 -31.42
CA GLY A 116 -28.26 -14.19 -31.38
C GLY A 116 -28.56 -13.52 -30.04
N ASN A 117 -27.59 -13.44 -29.12
CA ASN A 117 -27.78 -12.85 -27.78
C ASN A 117 -26.85 -11.65 -27.55
N PHE A 118 -27.29 -10.75 -26.67
CA PHE A 118 -26.50 -9.63 -26.16
C PHE A 118 -26.57 -9.65 -24.63
N TYR A 119 -25.43 -9.88 -23.97
CA TYR A 119 -25.33 -9.87 -22.52
C TYR A 119 -24.61 -8.62 -22.03
N VAL A 120 -24.99 -8.17 -20.84
CA VAL A 120 -24.39 -7.05 -20.13
C VAL A 120 -23.93 -7.57 -18.78
N TYR A 121 -22.61 -7.58 -18.57
CA TYR A 121 -21.99 -8.04 -17.33
C TYR A 121 -21.79 -6.84 -16.40
N GLN A 122 -22.19 -6.98 -15.14
CA GLN A 122 -22.06 -5.96 -14.11
C GLN A 122 -20.93 -6.37 -13.17
N ILE A 123 -19.90 -5.55 -13.11
CA ILE A 123 -18.73 -5.74 -12.25
C ILE A 123 -18.82 -4.71 -11.13
N GLU A 124 -18.71 -5.19 -9.90
CA GLU A 124 -18.57 -4.33 -8.73
C GLU A 124 -17.11 -4.29 -8.30
N TRP A 125 -16.64 -3.08 -8.04
CA TRP A 125 -15.28 -2.81 -7.60
C TRP A 125 -15.26 -2.46 -6.11
N THR A 126 -14.44 -3.17 -5.34
CA THR A 126 -14.15 -2.93 -3.92
C THR A 126 -12.76 -2.34 -3.78
N GLU A 127 -12.65 -1.19 -3.13
CA GLU A 127 -11.37 -0.51 -2.88
C GLU A 127 -10.42 -1.40 -2.04
N THR A 128 -9.20 -1.64 -2.52
CA THR A 128 -8.14 -2.28 -1.73
C THR A 128 -6.84 -1.50 -1.84
N PHE A 129 -6.16 -1.33 -0.70
CA PHE A 129 -4.89 -0.61 -0.64
C PHE A 129 -3.71 -1.53 -0.99
N ARG A 130 -2.76 -1.03 -1.78
CA ARG A 130 -1.48 -1.70 -2.06
C ARG A 130 -0.28 -0.88 -1.62
N GLU A 131 0.88 -1.54 -1.59
CA GLU A 131 2.15 -0.86 -1.38
C GLU A 131 2.33 0.28 -2.40
N GLY A 132 2.86 1.39 -1.89
CA GLY A 132 2.86 2.68 -2.55
C GLY A 132 4.23 3.34 -2.50
N THR A 133 4.33 4.57 -2.96
CA THR A 133 5.59 5.32 -2.98
C THR A 133 5.59 6.44 -1.96
N VAL A 134 6.73 6.69 -1.34
CA VAL A 134 6.93 7.83 -0.44
C VAL A 134 7.62 8.95 -1.20
N GLU A 135 7.01 10.12 -1.20
CA GLU A 135 7.61 11.37 -1.63
C GLU A 135 8.04 12.16 -0.39
N VAL A 136 9.33 12.40 -0.27
CA VAL A 136 9.92 13.16 0.83
C VAL A 136 9.78 14.64 0.50
N GLY A 137 9.22 15.42 1.43
CA GLY A 137 9.11 16.87 1.35
C GLY A 137 10.46 17.57 1.58
N GLN A 138 10.42 18.85 1.95
CA GLN A 138 11.64 19.58 2.29
C GLN A 138 12.22 19.07 3.62
N GLU A 139 13.55 19.02 3.68
CA GLU A 139 14.28 18.72 4.92
C GLU A 139 14.38 20.02 5.73
N ASP A 140 13.34 20.31 6.52
CA ASP A 140 13.28 21.44 7.45
C ASP A 140 13.03 20.95 8.90
N ASP A 141 12.77 21.87 9.82
CA ASP A 141 12.50 21.52 11.22
C ASP A 141 11.17 20.78 11.41
N ASP A 142 10.24 20.86 10.44
CA ASP A 142 8.91 20.24 10.48
C ASP A 142 8.74 19.32 9.25
N PRO A 143 9.50 18.22 9.21
CA PRO A 143 9.58 17.39 8.01
C PRO A 143 8.19 16.89 7.59
N GLU A 144 7.94 16.87 6.29
CA GLU A 144 6.71 16.31 5.72
C GLU A 144 7.05 15.21 4.71
N ALA A 145 6.25 14.16 4.66
CA ALA A 145 6.30 13.18 3.59
C ALA A 145 4.89 12.91 3.07
N ARG A 146 4.76 12.57 1.80
CA ARG A 146 3.50 12.12 1.20
C ARG A 146 3.65 10.66 0.82
N TYR A 147 2.77 9.81 1.33
CA TYR A 147 2.66 8.43 0.91
C TYR A 147 1.55 8.31 -0.13
N LYS A 148 1.87 7.79 -1.31
CA LYS A 148 0.92 7.56 -2.40
C LYS A 148 0.58 6.10 -2.47
N PHE A 149 -0.65 5.71 -2.13
CA PHE A 149 -1.13 4.36 -2.40
C PHE A 149 -1.37 4.16 -3.89
N LEU A 150 -1.06 2.96 -4.37
CA LEU A 150 -1.70 2.41 -5.54
C LEU A 150 -2.97 1.70 -5.06
N GLU A 151 -4.09 2.37 -5.13
CA GLU A 151 -5.38 1.76 -4.82
C GLU A 151 -5.77 0.88 -6.01
N SER A 152 -5.85 -0.42 -5.77
CA SER A 152 -6.33 -1.36 -6.77
C SER A 152 -7.67 -1.83 -6.30
N VAL A 153 -8.70 -1.60 -7.08
CA VAL A 153 -10.01 -2.15 -6.73
C VAL A 153 -9.99 -3.66 -7.01
N ALA A 154 -10.25 -4.47 -5.99
CA ALA A 154 -10.65 -5.85 -6.20
C ALA A 154 -11.99 -5.85 -6.92
N CYS A 155 -12.26 -6.83 -7.79
CA CYS A 155 -13.52 -6.87 -8.52
C CYS A 155 -14.28 -8.15 -8.22
N GLN A 156 -15.59 -8.09 -8.44
CA GLN A 156 -16.45 -9.25 -8.52
C GLN A 156 -17.53 -9.07 -9.58
N LEU A 157 -17.88 -10.15 -10.28
CA LEU A 157 -19.06 -10.17 -11.14
C LEU A 157 -20.31 -10.25 -10.26
N VAL A 158 -21.13 -9.20 -10.26
CA VAL A 158 -22.35 -9.12 -9.43
C VAL A 158 -23.62 -9.42 -10.21
N GLY A 159 -23.59 -9.34 -11.54
CA GLY A 159 -24.77 -9.57 -12.35
C GLY A 159 -24.49 -9.81 -13.82
N VAL A 160 -25.43 -10.49 -14.48
CA VAL A 160 -25.47 -10.62 -15.94
C VAL A 160 -26.91 -10.38 -16.40
N GLU A 161 -27.09 -9.39 -17.26
CA GLU A 161 -28.39 -9.06 -17.84
C GLU A 161 -28.42 -9.41 -19.34
N THR A 162 -29.51 -10.05 -19.77
CA THR A 162 -29.76 -10.20 -21.21
C THR A 162 -30.43 -8.95 -21.75
N LYS A 163 -29.87 -8.38 -22.82
CA LYS A 163 -30.45 -7.27 -23.58
C LYS A 163 -30.98 -7.76 -24.92
N ARG A 164 -31.92 -6.99 -25.49
CA ARG A 164 -32.39 -7.25 -26.85
C ARG A 164 -31.29 -6.92 -27.86
N CYS A 165 -31.19 -7.76 -28.87
CA CYS A 165 -30.38 -7.46 -30.04
C CYS A 165 -30.97 -6.25 -30.80
N PRO A 166 -30.13 -5.27 -31.17
CA PRO A 166 -30.54 -4.17 -32.03
C PRO A 166 -30.85 -4.63 -33.46
#